data_AF-A0A7Y0XA22-F1
#
_entry.id   AF-A0A7Y0XA22-F1
#
_cell.length_a   1.000
_cell.length_b   1.000
_cell.length_c   1.000
_cell.angle_alpha   90.00
_cell.angle_beta   90.00
_cell.angle_gamma   90.00
#
_symmetry.space_group_name_H-M   'P 1'
#
loop_
_entity.id
_entity.type
_entity.pdbx_description
1 polymer ?
#
loop_
_entity_poly.entity_id
_entity_poly.type
_entity_poly.pdbx_seq_one_letter_code
_entity_poly.pdbx_strand_id
1 'polypeptide(L)' 'MIELYLDTADVAEVKRFDQCLPLKGVTTNPSILA' A
#
# COMPACT_ATOMS: atom_id res chain seq x y z
N MET A 1 18.97 4.77 -0.26
CA MET A 1 17.63 5.33 -0.54
C MET A 1 16.61 4.35 0.00
N ILE A 2 15.53 4.81 0.65
CA ILE A 2 14.49 3.94 1.24
C ILE A 2 13.33 3.84 0.24
N GLU A 3 12.78 2.64 0.07
CA GLU A 3 11.54 2.42 -0.67
C GLU A 3 10.41 2.14 0.32
N LEU A 4 9.31 2.91 0.25
CA LEU A 4 8.16 2.76 1.13
C LEU A 4 7.06 1.97 0.41
N TYR A 5 6.65 0.84 0.97
CA TYR A 5 5.55 0.02 0.44
C TYR A 5 4.38 0.01 1.43
N LEU A 6 3.15 0.01 0.90
CA LEU A 6 1.94 -0.12 1.70
C LEU A 6 1.48 -1.59 1.68
N ASP A 7 1.29 -2.21 2.84
CA ASP A 7 0.87 -3.60 2.95
C ASP A 7 -0.65 -3.68 3.20
N THR A 8 -1.44 -3.59 2.13
CA THR A 8 -2.91 -3.60 2.18
C THR A 8 -3.49 -4.09 0.85
N ALA A 9 -4.70 -4.65 0.88
CA ALA A 9 -5.52 -4.91 -0.30
C ALA A 9 -6.66 -3.89 -0.47
N ASP A 10 -6.83 -2.94 0.47
CA ASP A 10 -7.88 -1.93 0.39
C ASP A 10 -7.49 -0.82 -0.59
N VAL A 11 -8.22 -0.76 -1.71
CA VAL A 11 -8.02 0.24 -2.77
C VAL A 11 -8.28 1.67 -2.28
N ALA A 12 -9.19 1.87 -1.32
CA ALA A 12 -9.45 3.19 -0.74
C ALA A 12 -8.29 3.66 0.13
N GLU A 13 -7.66 2.76 0.90
CA GLU A 13 -6.45 3.07 1.66
C GLU A 13 -5.28 3.39 0.73
N VAL A 14 -5.04 2.56 -0.29
CA VAL A 14 -4.00 2.83 -1.31
C VAL A 14 -4.19 4.21 -1.91
N LYS A 15 -5.40 4.55 -2.36
CA LYS A 15 -5.70 5.85 -2.97
C LYS A 15 -5.49 7.02 -1.99
N ARG A 16 -5.84 6.85 -0.71
CA ARG A 16 -5.67 7.90 0.30
C ARG A 16 -4.20 8.14 0.63
N PHE A 17 -3.42 7.07 0.80
CA PHE A 17 -2.03 7.17 1.24
C PHE A 17 -1.07 7.52 0.10
N ASP A 18 -1.36 7.11 -1.13
CA ASP A 18 -0.62 7.53 -2.33
C ASP A 18 -0.62 9.07 -2.53
N GLN A 19 -1.64 9.76 -2.01
CA GLN A 19 -1.73 11.22 -2.09
C GLN A 19 -0.77 11.95 -1.14
N CYS A 20 -0.29 11.30 -0.07
CA CYS A 20 0.46 11.98 1.00
C CYS A 20 1.77 11.29 1.40
N LEU A 21 2.00 10.05 0.98
CA LEU A 21 3.23 9.30 1.24
C LEU A 21 3.98 9.04 -0.08
N PRO A 22 5.32 8.99 -0.06
CA PRO A 22 6.13 8.66 -1.23
C PRO A 22 6.14 7.14 -1.46
N LEU A 23 4.97 6.54 -1.70
CA LEU A 23 4.83 5.11 -1.91
C LEU A 23 5.55 4.68 -3.19
N LYS A 24 6.32 3.59 -3.10
CA LYS A 24 6.96 2.92 -4.24
C LYS A 24 6.07 1.84 -4.84
N GLY A 25 5.14 1.31 -4.04
CA GLY A 25 4.18 0.29 -4.46
C GLY A 25 3.34 -0.22 -3.29
N VAL A 26 2.60 -1.29 -3.57
CA VAL A 26 1.73 -1.97 -2.61
C VAL A 26 2.14 -3.44 -2.56
N THR A 27 2.20 -4.00 -1.36
CA THR A 27 2.34 -5.44 -1.15
C THR A 27 1.01 -6.01 -0.66
N THR A 28 0.73 -7.25 -1.05
CA THR A 28 -0.45 -7.99 -0.62
C THR A 28 -0.03 -9.40 -0.23
N ASN A 29 -0.80 -10.04 0.64
CA ASN A 29 -0.67 -11.46 0.92
C ASN A 29 -2.06 -12.10 1.07
N PRO A 30 -2.18 -13.44 1.00
CA PRO A 30 -3.48 -14.12 1.10
C PRO A 30 -4.27 -13.79 2.37
N SER A 31 -3.61 -13.53 3.50
CA SER A 31 -4.28 -13.20 4.76
C SER A 31 -4.91 -11.80 4.76
N ILE A 32 -4.31 -10.84 4.04
CA ILE A 32 -4.88 -9.49 3.84
C ILE A 32 -6.08 -9.53 2.89
N LEU A 33 -6.08 -10.47 1.93
CA LEU A 33 -7.14 -10.61 0.93
C LEU A 33 -8.35 -11.45 1.42
N ALA A 34 -8.13 -12.35 2.39
CA ALA A 34 -9.12 -13.30 2.90
C ALA A 34 -10.32 -12.60 3.57
#